data_AF-A0A9E2VB21-F1
#
_entry.id   AF-A0A9E2VB21-F1
#
_cell.length_a   1.000
_cell.length_b   1.000
_cell.length_c   1.000
_cell.angle_alpha   90.00
_cell.angle_beta   90.00
_cell.angle_gamma   90.00
#
_symmetry.space_group_name_H-M   'P 1'
#
loop_
_entity.id
_entity.type
_entity.pdbx_description
1 polymer ?
#
loop_
_entity_poly.entity_id
_entity_poly.type
_entity_poly.pdbx_seq_one_letter_code
_entity_poly.pdbx_strand_id
1 'polypeptide(L)'
;MISFPLSVLLIPYAGIIAIILFFVFINIKNLARYRAEDVISFIALLIFLIGLFVVGYFSYQYLSPINWTESISITLPSIKVGI
;
A
#
# COMPACT_ATOMS: atom_id res chain seq x y z
N MET A 1 11.06 -21.29 17.24
CA MET A 1 11.25 -20.22 16.25
C MET A 1 10.22 -20.43 15.16
N ILE A 2 9.45 -19.41 14.82
CA ILE A 2 8.51 -19.48 13.69
C ILE A 2 9.18 -18.72 12.54
N SER A 3 9.35 -19.39 11.40
CA SER A 3 9.88 -18.79 10.19
C SER A 3 8.77 -18.60 9.17
N PHE A 4 8.84 -17.50 8.43
CA PHE A 4 7.91 -17.19 7.34
C PHE A 4 8.64 -16.41 6.26
N PRO A 5 8.16 -16.47 5.00
CA PRO A 5 8.78 -15.72 3.93
C PRO A 5 8.63 -14.21 4.18
N LEU A 6 9.66 -13.44 3.80
CA LEU A 6 9.70 -12.00 3.92
C LEU A 6 8.52 -11.32 3.20
N SER A 7 8.00 -11.96 2.16
CA SER A 7 6.80 -11.52 1.42
C SER A 7 5.56 -11.28 2.30
N VAL A 8 5.47 -11.87 3.50
CA VAL A 8 4.37 -11.61 4.44
C VAL A 8 4.32 -10.14 4.85
N LEU A 9 5.46 -9.44 4.87
CA LEU A 9 5.51 -8.00 5.16
C LEU A 9 4.86 -7.13 4.07
N LEU A 10 4.63 -7.67 2.87
CA LEU A 10 3.93 -6.96 1.79
C LEU A 10 2.41 -6.88 2.01
N ILE A 11 1.84 -7.73 2.88
CA ILE A 11 0.40 -7.75 3.17
C ILE A 11 -0.11 -6.39 3.69
N PRO A 12 0.47 -5.79 4.76
CA PRO A 12 0.02 -4.48 5.23
C PRO A 12 0.20 -3.38 4.17
N TYR A 13 1.28 -3.44 3.38
CA TYR A 13 1.50 -2.51 2.27
C TYR A 13 0.41 -2.61 1.19
N ALA A 14 0.05 -3.84 0.78
CA ALA A 14 -1.04 -4.10 -0.15
C ALA A 14 -2.40 -3.61 0.40
N GLY A 15 -2.63 -3.76 1.70
CA GLY A 15 -3.83 -3.23 2.37
C GLY A 15 -3.97 -1.71 2.24
N ILE A 16 -2.87 -0.97 2.46
CA ILE A 16 -2.85 0.50 2.31
C ILE A 16 -3.15 0.89 0.86
N ILE A 17 -2.52 0.23 -0.13
CA ILE A 17 -2.77 0.49 -1.55
C ILE A 17 -4.24 0.24 -1.90
N ALA A 18 -4.83 -0.86 -1.42
CA ALA A 18 -6.23 -1.19 -1.69
C ALA A 18 -7.19 -0.11 -1.16
N ILE A 19 -6.94 0.40 0.05
CA ILE A 19 -7.73 1.50 0.63
C ILE A 19 -7.61 2.76 -0.23
N ILE A 20 -6.39 3.13 -0.64
CA ILE A 20 -6.15 4.29 -1.50
C ILE A 20 -6.90 4.15 -2.83
N LEU A 21 -6.77 2.99 -3.49
CA LEU A 21 -7.44 2.72 -4.76
C LEU A 21 -8.96 2.77 -4.63
N PHE A 22 -9.52 2.28 -3.53
CA PHE A 22 -10.95 2.39 -3.25
C PHE A 22 -11.44 3.85 -3.26
N PHE A 23 -10.71 4.75 -2.60
CA PHE A 23 -11.03 6.18 -2.64
C PHE A 23 -10.86 6.79 -4.03
N VAL A 24 -9.83 6.40 -4.78
CA VAL A 24 -9.63 6.84 -6.16
C VAL A 24 -10.84 6.46 -7.03
N PHE A 25 -11.30 5.21 -6.96
CA PHE A 25 -12.45 4.77 -7.74
C PHE A 25 -13.74 5.50 -7.36
N ILE A 26 -13.96 5.78 -6.07
CA ILE A 26 -15.11 6.59 -5.63
C ILE A 26 -15.02 8.00 -6.21
N ASN A 27 -13.85 8.65 -6.15
CA ASN A 27 -13.67 10.00 -6.67
C ASN A 27 -13.87 10.05 -8.19
N ILE A 28 -13.31 9.11 -8.94
CA ILE A 28 -13.54 8.99 -10.40
C ILE A 28 -15.03 8.80 -10.69
N LYS A 29 -15.70 7.88 -9.98
CA LYS A 29 -17.14 7.63 -10.15
C LYS A 29 -17.96 8.89 -9.87
N ASN A 30 -17.62 9.64 -8.83
CA ASN A 30 -18.32 10.87 -8.47
C ASN A 30 -18.10 11.95 -9.54
N LEU A 31 -16.86 12.15 -10.00
CA LEU A 31 -16.56 13.09 -11.10
C LEU A 31 -17.32 12.75 -12.38
N ALA A 32 -17.38 11.45 -12.74
CA ALA A 32 -18.11 10.98 -13.91
C ALA A 32 -19.63 11.16 -13.77
N ARG A 33 -20.18 10.90 -12.58
CA ARG A 33 -21.62 11.01 -12.31
C ARG A 33 -22.11 12.46 -12.24
N TYR A 34 -21.36 13.33 -11.58
CA TYR A 34 -21.74 14.72 -11.34
C TYR A 34 -21.17 15.68 -12.39
N ARG A 35 -20.69 15.16 -13.54
CA ARG A 35 -20.17 15.92 -14.69
C ARG A 35 -19.31 17.11 -14.27
N ALA A 36 -18.27 16.86 -13.48
CA ALA A 36 -17.20 17.80 -13.13
C ALA A 36 -17.51 19.30 -13.38
N GLU A 37 -18.53 19.85 -12.70
CA GLU A 37 -18.86 21.28 -12.83
C GLU A 37 -17.77 22.15 -12.19
N ASP A 38 -16.93 21.53 -11.34
CA ASP A 38 -15.81 22.17 -10.65
C ASP A 38 -14.45 21.64 -11.14
N VAL A 39 -13.72 22.53 -11.81
CA VAL A 39 -12.37 22.31 -12.34
C VAL A 39 -11.37 21.96 -11.23
N ILE A 40 -11.57 22.49 -10.02
CA ILE A 40 -10.65 22.28 -8.89
C ILE A 40 -10.66 20.80 -8.49
N SER A 41 -11.84 20.20 -8.39
CA SER A 41 -12.01 18.78 -8.05
C SER A 41 -11.34 17.84 -9.07
N PHE A 42 -11.39 18.19 -10.36
CA PHE A 42 -10.72 17.44 -11.42
C PHE A 42 -9.19 17.55 -11.33
N ILE A 43 -8.66 18.78 -11.16
CA ILE A 43 -7.22 19.02 -11.02
C ILE A 43 -6.68 18.32 -9.77
N ALA A 44 -7.40 18.37 -8.65
CA ALA A 44 -7.01 17.70 -7.42
C ALA A 44 -6.88 16.18 -7.60
N LEU A 45 -7.85 15.54 -8.28
CA LEU A 45 -7.76 14.11 -8.60
C LEU A 45 -6.56 13.83 -9.52
N LEU A 46 -6.30 14.65 -10.52
CA LEU A 46 -5.18 14.47 -11.43
C LEU A 46 -3.83 14.54 -10.70
N ILE A 47 -3.63 15.54 -9.84
CA ILE A 47 -2.43 15.68 -9.01
C ILE A 47 -2.27 14.47 -8.10
N PHE A 48 -3.36 14.01 -7.48
CA PHE A 48 -3.34 12.83 -6.62
C PHE A 48 -2.91 11.57 -7.39
N LEU A 49 -3.45 11.34 -8.60
CA LEU A 49 -3.10 10.20 -9.44
C LEU A 49 -1.63 10.23 -9.90
N ILE A 50 -1.12 11.41 -10.26
CA ILE A 50 0.29 11.59 -10.61
C ILE A 50 1.17 11.28 -9.40
N GLY A 51 0.83 11.82 -8.23
CA GLY A 51 1.53 11.53 -6.98
C GLY A 51 1.55 10.04 -6.66
N LEU A 52 0.41 9.37 -6.79
CA LEU A 52 0.29 7.92 -6.59
C LEU A 52 1.19 7.14 -7.55
N PHE A 53 1.23 7.52 -8.82
CA PHE A 53 2.08 6.89 -9.82
C PHE A 53 3.57 7.07 -9.50
N VAL A 54 3.98 8.29 -9.13
CA VAL A 54 5.37 8.59 -8.75
C VAL A 54 5.79 7.79 -7.52
N VAL A 55 4.96 7.77 -6.46
CA VAL A 55 5.23 6.97 -5.25
C VAL A 55 5.28 5.47 -5.57
N GLY A 56 4.38 4.97 -6.42
CA GLY A 56 4.38 3.58 -6.87
C GLY A 56 5.65 3.22 -7.63
N TYR A 57 6.12 4.09 -8.53
CA TYR A 57 7.36 3.91 -9.26
C TYR A 57 8.58 3.82 -8.33
N PHE A 58 8.73 4.77 -7.39
CA PHE A 58 9.83 4.74 -6.44
C PHE A 58 9.74 3.54 -5.48
N SER A 59 8.53 3.17 -5.05
CA SER A 59 8.32 1.96 -4.24
C SER A 59 8.80 0.72 -4.99
N TYR A 60 8.44 0.57 -6.26
CA TYR A 60 8.90 -0.55 -7.08
C TYR A 60 10.43 -0.57 -7.21
N GLN A 61 11.07 0.57 -7.49
CA GLN A 61 12.54 0.66 -7.60
C GLN A 61 13.23 0.27 -6.29
N TYR A 62 12.68 0.67 -5.14
CA TYR A 62 13.27 0.38 -3.83
C TYR A 62 13.04 -1.07 -3.39
N LEU A 63 11.90 -1.65 -3.75
CA LEU A 63 11.47 -2.99 -3.32
C LEU A 63 11.92 -4.11 -4.29
N SER A 64 12.18 -3.78 -5.55
CA SER A 64 12.60 -4.75 -6.60
C SER A 64 13.87 -5.53 -6.26
N PRO A 65 14.93 -4.92 -5.69
CA PRO A 65 16.16 -5.66 -5.37
C PRO A 65 16.03 -6.62 -4.18
N ILE A 66 14.95 -6.55 -3.40
CA ILE A 66 14.77 -7.34 -2.19
C ILE A 66 14.45 -8.79 -2.56
N ASN A 67 15.14 -9.75 -1.93
CA ASN A 67 14.82 -11.17 -2.08
C ASN A 67 13.60 -11.54 -1.21
N TRP A 68 12.40 -11.43 -1.78
CA TRP A 68 11.14 -11.71 -1.09
C TRP A 68 10.93 -13.18 -0.70
N THR A 69 11.75 -14.09 -1.22
CA THR A 69 11.72 -15.52 -0.85
C THR A 69 12.56 -15.84 0.38
N GLU A 70 13.34 -14.87 0.87
CA GLU A 70 14.14 -15.02 2.08
C GLU A 70 13.24 -15.26 3.30
N SER A 71 13.70 -16.13 4.22
CA SER A 71 12.95 -16.48 5.42
C SER A 71 13.36 -15.58 6.58
N ILE A 72 12.38 -14.97 7.24
CA ILE A 72 12.58 -14.25 8.49
C ILE A 72 12.10 -15.10 9.66
N SER A 73 12.84 -15.05 10.77
CA SER A 73 12.55 -15.83 11.98
C SER A 73 12.23 -14.92 13.14
N ILE A 74 11.07 -15.13 13.78
CA ILE A 74 10.76 -14.47 15.06
C ILE A 74 11.03 -15.43 16.21
N THR A 75 11.83 -14.96 17.16
CA THR A 75 11.97 -15.59 18.47
C THR A 75 10.87 -15.03 19.38
N LEU A 76 9.85 -15.83 19.67
CA LEU A 76 8.86 -15.49 20.69
C LEU A 76 9.58 -15.38 22.04
N PRO A 77 9.35 -14.31 22.82
CA PRO A 77 9.93 -14.21 24.16
C PRO A 77 9.44 -15.40 24.99
N SER A 78 10.37 -16.13 25.62
CA SER A 78 10.01 -17.16 26.58
C SER A 78 9.35 -16.45 27.77
N ILE A 79 8.03 -16.56 27.89
CA ILE A 79 7.36 -16.20 29.14
C ILE A 79 7.85 -17.21 30.17
N LYS A 80 8.85 -16.82 30.97
CA LYS A 80 9.19 -17.55 32.18
C LYS A 80 8.01 -17.34 33.13
N VAL A 81 7.08 -18.29 33.13
CA VAL A 81 6.13 -18.42 34.24
C VAL A 81 6.97 -18.87 35.43
N GLY A 82 7.40 -17.91 36.25
CA GLY A 82 8.05 -18.21 37.53
C GLY A 82 7.02 -18.88 38.42
N ILE A 83 7.17 -20.20 38.57
CA ILE A 83 6.63 -20.97 39.69
C ILE A 83 7.76 -21.08 40.71
#